data_AF-A0A2D5BQN3-F1
#
_entry.id   AF-A0A2D5BQN3-F1
#
_cell.length_a   1.000
_cell.length_b   1.000
_cell.length_c   1.000
_cell.angle_alpha   90.00
_cell.angle_beta   90.00
_cell.angle_gamma   90.00
#
_symmetry.space_group_name_H-M   'P 1'
#
loop_
_entity.id
_entity.type
_entity.pdbx_description
1 polymer ?
#
loop_
_entity_poly.entity_id
_entity_poly.type
_entity_poly.pdbx_seq_one_letter_code
_entity_poly.pdbx_strand_id
1 'polypeptide(L)'
;MAPLIGIVEGFDWPSAAALDGQWGELRPEERIYLLASMQTWGYDTYLYDPRALRERNADPVRMLRDPGHWPATFDAARDHGVNFVWGLVPDAADSGGLMDRVERLVDLGADGVALLFGEAVADDPEKQARAQGYLARNIEARFPGVVKAFRSGCWHPGDEGAGTIPELLDAELPRSIALIWSGGFDASVVRRVGLPELERRDVWVWDRALDPQASGADRLRFEPLDGRCSEDLADLGGWLIELPYPLDLALPSVAGSGVLATGDPSSADQAMVKAWSRWFHDVGEDALGMLLDVLRGRAGAETLTEHARIALRSKPGLRSLVDDLVDPPPSLA
;
A
#
# COMPACT_ATOMS: atom_id res chain seq x y z
N MET A 1 -8.75 20.80 1.32
CA MET A 1 -7.51 20.17 1.84
C MET A 1 -7.07 19.20 0.76
N ALA A 2 -5.78 19.06 0.46
CA ALA A 2 -5.36 18.01 -0.47
C ALA A 2 -5.61 16.64 0.18
N PRO A 3 -6.02 15.61 -0.58
CA PRO A 3 -6.13 14.26 -0.04
C PRO A 3 -4.75 13.78 0.40
N LEU A 4 -4.73 12.96 1.44
CA LEU A 4 -3.56 12.18 1.79
C LEU A 4 -3.22 11.19 0.65
N ILE A 5 -1.94 11.03 0.32
CA ILE A 5 -1.50 10.11 -0.73
C ILE A 5 -0.47 9.17 -0.14
N GLY A 6 -0.78 7.89 -0.05
CA GLY A 6 0.06 6.93 0.64
C GLY A 6 0.24 5.59 -0.03
N ILE A 7 1.10 4.80 0.59
CA ILE A 7 1.46 3.44 0.19
C ILE A 7 1.13 2.50 1.35
N VAL A 8 0.58 1.32 1.04
CA VAL A 8 0.42 0.22 2.00
C VAL A 8 1.40 -0.90 1.68
N GLU A 9 2.24 -1.28 2.65
CA GLU A 9 2.99 -2.53 2.59
C GLU A 9 2.05 -3.69 2.98
N GLY A 10 1.07 -4.00 2.13
CA GLY A 10 -0.06 -4.90 2.46
C GLY A 10 -0.07 -6.27 1.76
N PHE A 11 0.92 -6.55 0.91
CA PHE A 11 0.82 -7.64 -0.08
C PHE A 11 0.46 -9.02 0.49
N ASP A 12 -0.55 -9.63 -0.12
CA ASP A 12 -1.02 -10.98 0.17
C ASP A 12 -0.36 -12.00 -0.79
N TRP A 13 0.91 -12.34 -0.55
CA TRP A 13 1.61 -13.37 -1.33
C TRP A 13 1.77 -14.67 -0.53
N PRO A 14 1.50 -15.85 -1.13
CA PRO A 14 1.80 -17.12 -0.49
C PRO A 14 3.31 -17.33 -0.42
N SER A 15 3.79 -17.98 0.63
CA SER A 15 5.23 -18.29 0.81
C SER A 15 5.82 -19.12 -0.35
N ALA A 16 5.00 -19.88 -1.06
CA ALA A 16 5.40 -20.64 -2.26
C ALA A 16 5.81 -19.74 -3.45
N ALA A 17 5.39 -18.47 -3.46
CA ALA A 17 5.73 -17.49 -4.47
C ALA A 17 6.86 -16.54 -4.01
N ALA A 18 7.56 -16.89 -2.92
CA ALA A 18 8.69 -16.12 -2.44
C ALA A 18 9.79 -16.01 -3.52
N LEU A 19 10.17 -14.78 -3.85
CA LEU A 19 11.32 -14.50 -4.70
C LEU A 19 12.54 -14.32 -3.80
N ASP A 20 13.64 -15.03 -4.10
CA ASP A 20 14.87 -15.06 -3.29
C ASP A 20 14.63 -15.34 -1.80
N GLY A 21 13.62 -16.17 -1.48
CA GLY A 21 13.26 -16.53 -0.11
C GLY A 21 12.61 -15.40 0.70
N GLN A 22 12.35 -14.25 0.08
CA GLN A 22 11.62 -13.15 0.69
C GLN A 22 10.12 -13.31 0.45
N TRP A 23 9.35 -13.27 1.54
CA TRP A 23 7.90 -13.35 1.52
C TRP A 23 7.35 -12.45 2.62
N GLY A 24 6.23 -11.80 2.32
CA GLY A 24 5.33 -11.23 3.33
C GLY A 24 5.77 -9.95 3.99
N GLU A 25 6.98 -9.44 3.74
CA GLU A 25 7.51 -8.19 4.29
C GLU A 25 8.71 -7.69 3.46
N LEU A 26 8.86 -6.37 3.31
CA LEU A 26 10.06 -5.74 2.71
C LEU A 26 11.26 -5.86 3.65
N ARG A 27 12.46 -5.95 3.07
CA ARG A 27 13.69 -5.84 3.86
C ARG A 27 13.86 -4.40 4.36
N PRO A 28 14.57 -4.17 5.49
CA PRO A 28 14.80 -2.83 6.02
C PRO A 28 15.37 -1.85 4.98
N GLU A 29 16.33 -2.27 4.18
CA GLU A 29 16.97 -1.45 3.14
C GLU A 29 16.00 -1.07 2.01
N GLU A 30 15.12 -1.98 1.61
CA GLU A 30 14.08 -1.73 0.59
C GLU A 30 13.05 -0.72 1.09
N ARG A 31 12.67 -0.85 2.37
CA ARG A 31 11.74 0.07 3.02
C ARG A 31 12.32 1.47 3.14
N ILE A 32 13.58 1.61 3.57
CA ILE A 32 14.26 2.92 3.64
C ILE A 32 14.33 3.56 2.25
N TYR A 33 14.69 2.78 1.23
CA TYR A 33 14.68 3.28 -0.16
C TYR A 33 13.30 3.77 -0.59
N LEU A 34 12.26 2.99 -0.28
CA LEU A 34 10.89 3.33 -0.63
C LEU A 34 10.45 4.63 0.05
N LEU A 35 10.68 4.77 1.35
CA LEU A 35 10.38 5.99 2.11
C LEU A 35 11.08 7.22 1.53
N ALA A 36 12.35 7.10 1.14
CA ALA A 36 13.09 8.17 0.48
C ALA A 36 12.51 8.55 -0.88
N SER A 37 11.98 7.57 -1.59
CA SER A 37 11.42 7.76 -2.93
C SER A 37 10.00 8.33 -2.91
N MET A 38 9.20 7.99 -1.89
CA MET A 38 7.83 8.45 -1.70
C MET A 38 7.69 9.97 -1.81
N GLN A 39 8.57 10.72 -1.15
CA GLN A 39 8.59 12.18 -1.23
C GLN A 39 8.70 12.68 -2.68
N THR A 40 9.55 12.04 -3.48
CA THR A 40 9.78 12.43 -4.88
C THR A 40 8.63 12.06 -5.81
N TRP A 41 7.79 11.12 -5.39
CA TRP A 41 6.60 10.70 -6.11
C TRP A 41 5.32 11.32 -5.56
N GLY A 42 5.41 12.19 -4.54
CA GLY A 42 4.25 12.85 -3.96
C GLY A 42 3.44 12.02 -2.96
N TYR A 43 4.01 10.93 -2.45
CA TYR A 43 3.43 10.18 -1.34
C TYR A 43 3.91 10.77 -0.01
N ASP A 44 2.98 10.92 0.94
CA ASP A 44 3.21 11.49 2.27
C ASP A 44 2.89 10.52 3.41
N THR A 45 2.41 9.32 3.10
CA THR A 45 1.94 8.37 4.13
C THR A 45 2.33 6.95 3.80
N TYR A 46 2.92 6.27 4.77
CA TYR A 46 3.30 4.87 4.67
C TYR A 46 2.55 4.05 5.72
N LEU A 47 1.68 3.16 5.28
CA LEU A 47 0.97 2.23 6.14
C LEU A 47 1.67 0.86 6.12
N TYR A 48 2.26 0.49 7.25
CA TYR A 48 2.93 -0.78 7.44
C TYR A 48 1.93 -1.85 7.91
N ASP A 49 1.45 -2.71 7.02
CA ASP A 49 0.58 -3.86 7.34
C ASP A 49 0.95 -5.15 6.57
N PRO A 50 2.21 -5.60 6.64
CA PRO A 50 2.60 -6.81 5.92
C PRO A 50 1.85 -8.02 6.46
N ARG A 51 1.55 -8.99 5.59
CA ARG A 51 0.89 -10.23 6.01
C ARG A 51 1.64 -10.94 7.15
N ALA A 52 2.97 -10.92 7.12
CA ALA A 52 3.81 -11.52 8.16
C ALA A 52 3.68 -10.80 9.53
N LEU A 53 3.31 -9.52 9.56
CA LEU A 53 3.00 -8.80 10.80
C LEU A 53 1.70 -9.30 11.41
N ARG A 54 0.67 -9.59 10.60
CA ARG A 54 -0.64 -10.03 11.11
C ARG A 54 -0.54 -11.31 11.95
N GLU A 55 0.35 -12.24 11.58
CA GLU A 55 0.62 -13.46 12.35
C GLU A 55 1.32 -13.20 13.70
N ARG A 56 2.01 -12.07 13.84
CA ARG A 56 2.82 -11.71 15.01
C ARG A 56 2.18 -10.61 15.86
N ASN A 57 1.11 -9.98 15.37
CA ASN A 57 0.53 -8.75 15.93
C ASN A 57 0.07 -8.90 17.40
N ALA A 58 -0.29 -10.12 17.82
CA ALA A 58 -0.69 -10.41 19.18
C ALA A 58 0.47 -10.43 20.19
N ASP A 59 1.72 -10.63 19.75
CA ASP A 59 2.89 -10.74 20.63
C ASP A 59 3.76 -9.49 20.51
N PRO A 60 3.87 -8.63 21.54
CA PRO A 60 4.61 -7.37 21.47
C PRO A 60 6.11 -7.56 21.24
N VAL A 61 6.68 -8.72 21.57
CA VAL A 61 8.09 -9.03 21.30
C VAL A 61 8.26 -9.46 19.85
N ARG A 62 7.37 -10.30 19.33
CA ARG A 62 7.45 -10.81 17.95
C ARG A 62 6.97 -9.82 16.89
N MET A 63 6.08 -8.89 17.25
CA MET A 63 5.53 -7.88 16.36
C MET A 63 6.63 -7.08 15.66
N LEU A 64 7.71 -6.76 16.37
CA LEU A 64 8.82 -5.98 15.84
C LEU A 64 9.87 -6.80 15.08
N ARG A 65 9.81 -8.15 15.11
CA ARG A 65 10.75 -9.15 14.54
C ARG A 65 12.25 -8.88 14.80
N ASP A 66 12.76 -7.77 14.31
CA ASP A 66 14.06 -7.18 14.59
C ASP A 66 13.90 -5.71 15.06
N PRO A 67 13.81 -5.46 16.37
CA PRO A 67 13.62 -4.10 16.90
C PRO A 67 14.77 -3.14 16.55
N GLY A 68 15.94 -3.64 16.14
CA GLY A 68 17.13 -2.82 15.93
C GLY A 68 17.08 -1.93 14.69
N HIS A 69 16.30 -2.29 13.67
CA HIS A 69 16.22 -1.52 12.42
C HIS A 69 15.12 -0.45 12.42
N TRP A 70 14.11 -0.57 13.29
CA TRP A 70 12.95 0.31 13.27
C TRP A 70 13.25 1.79 13.50
N PRO A 71 14.14 2.19 14.44
CA PRO A 71 14.50 3.60 14.60
C PRO A 71 15.00 4.23 13.30
N ALA A 72 15.86 3.53 12.54
CA ALA A 72 16.37 4.02 11.27
C ALA A 72 15.27 4.14 10.20
N THR A 73 14.30 3.21 10.20
CA THR A 73 13.12 3.30 9.32
C THR A 73 12.26 4.53 9.65
N PHE A 74 11.98 4.78 10.93
CA PHE A 74 11.19 5.95 11.35
C PHE A 74 11.92 7.26 11.07
N ASP A 75 13.23 7.31 11.31
CA ASP A 75 14.05 8.46 10.97
C ASP A 75 14.03 8.74 9.47
N ALA A 76 14.17 7.71 8.62
CA ALA A 76 14.05 7.85 7.17
C ALA A 76 12.67 8.40 6.76
N ALA A 77 11.58 7.89 7.34
CA ALA A 77 10.24 8.42 7.06
C ALA A 77 10.15 9.92 7.39
N ARG A 78 10.62 10.31 8.59
CA ARG A 78 10.61 11.70 9.07
C ARG A 78 11.47 12.61 8.20
N ASP A 79 12.68 12.20 7.86
CA ASP A 79 13.61 12.96 7.02
C ASP A 79 13.05 13.25 5.62
N HIS A 80 12.14 12.39 5.15
CA HIS A 80 11.47 12.51 3.86
C HIS A 80 10.04 13.05 3.96
N GLY A 81 9.60 13.47 5.14
CA GLY A 81 8.25 14.03 5.35
C GLY A 81 7.12 13.02 5.13
N VAL A 82 7.39 11.74 5.35
CA VAL A 82 6.42 10.64 5.24
C VAL A 82 5.90 10.28 6.63
N ASN A 83 4.58 10.31 6.81
CA ASN A 83 3.91 9.84 8.01
C ASN A 83 3.95 8.31 8.06
N PHE A 84 4.66 7.74 9.03
CA PHE A 84 4.74 6.30 9.22
C PHE A 84 3.63 5.82 10.14
N VAL A 85 2.65 5.11 9.58
CA VAL A 85 1.49 4.55 10.28
C VAL A 85 1.65 3.04 10.41
N TRP A 86 1.57 2.52 11.63
CA TRP A 86 1.67 1.08 11.88
C TRP A 86 0.30 0.39 11.89
N GLY A 87 0.14 -0.66 11.10
CA GLY A 87 -1.06 -1.50 11.09
C GLY A 87 -1.12 -2.45 12.29
N LEU A 88 -2.12 -2.28 13.15
CA LEU A 88 -2.43 -3.20 14.23
C LEU A 88 -3.70 -3.95 13.90
N VAL A 89 -3.70 -5.27 14.12
CA VAL A 89 -4.89 -6.12 14.03
C VAL A 89 -5.35 -6.44 15.46
N PRO A 90 -6.34 -5.71 16.00
CA PRO A 90 -6.78 -5.93 17.37
C PRO A 90 -7.54 -7.24 17.51
N ASP A 91 -7.28 -7.97 18.59
CA ASP A 91 -8.25 -8.93 19.11
C ASP A 91 -9.25 -8.19 20.00
N ALA A 92 -10.54 -8.39 19.76
CA ALA A 92 -11.61 -7.80 20.57
C ALA A 92 -11.54 -8.22 22.05
N ALA A 93 -10.84 -9.31 22.38
CA ALA A 93 -10.68 -9.81 23.74
C ALA A 93 -9.48 -9.22 24.52
N ASP A 94 -8.48 -8.62 23.86
CA ASP A 94 -7.22 -8.17 24.48
C ASP A 94 -7.01 -6.64 24.39
N SER A 95 -7.81 -5.90 25.16
CA SER A 95 -7.70 -4.44 25.21
C SER A 95 -6.45 -3.94 25.97
N GLY A 96 -5.98 -4.69 26.97
CA GLY A 96 -4.81 -4.33 27.78
C GLY A 96 -3.51 -4.43 26.99
N GLY A 97 -3.25 -5.57 26.33
CA GLY A 97 -2.05 -5.75 25.51
C GLY A 97 -2.01 -4.83 24.29
N LEU A 98 -3.18 -4.40 23.78
CA LEU A 98 -3.25 -3.45 22.68
C LEU A 98 -2.74 -2.06 23.05
N MET A 99 -3.07 -1.55 24.24
CA MET A 99 -2.59 -0.24 24.69
C MET A 99 -1.07 -0.22 24.81
N ASP A 100 -0.48 -1.27 25.38
CA ASP A 100 0.97 -1.39 25.52
C ASP A 100 1.67 -1.48 24.15
N ARG A 101 1.05 -2.14 23.16
CA ARG A 101 1.54 -2.16 21.77
C ARG A 101 1.52 -0.78 21.14
N VAL A 102 0.44 -0.02 21.32
CA VAL A 102 0.32 1.37 20.81
C VAL A 102 1.38 2.26 21.45
N GLU A 103 1.49 2.24 22.77
CA GLU A 103 2.49 3.02 23.52
C GLU A 103 3.90 2.73 23.02
N ARG A 104 4.24 1.44 22.91
CA ARG A 104 5.56 1.01 22.41
C ARG A 104 5.85 1.49 20.98
N LEU A 105 4.86 1.50 20.09
CA LEU A 105 5.06 1.95 18.71
C LEU A 105 5.27 3.45 18.63
N VAL A 106 4.52 4.22 19.41
CA VAL A 106 4.70 5.68 19.54
C VAL A 106 6.08 5.98 20.11
N ASP A 107 6.50 5.29 21.17
CA ASP A 107 7.81 5.47 21.81
C ASP A 107 8.97 5.13 20.86
N LEU A 108 8.78 4.19 19.94
CA LEU A 108 9.78 3.86 18.93
C LEU A 108 9.85 4.88 17.79
N GLY A 109 8.82 5.71 17.60
CA GLY A 109 8.82 6.80 16.63
C GLY A 109 7.80 6.67 15.50
N ALA A 110 6.81 5.77 15.60
CA ALA A 110 5.69 5.78 14.65
C ALA A 110 4.81 7.03 14.83
N ASP A 111 4.37 7.63 13.73
CA ASP A 111 3.50 8.83 13.75
C ASP A 111 2.06 8.50 14.18
N GLY A 112 1.69 7.23 14.09
CA GLY A 112 0.43 6.72 14.59
C GLY A 112 0.18 5.25 14.23
N VAL A 113 -1.04 4.81 14.49
CA VAL A 113 -1.49 3.44 14.19
C VAL A 113 -2.76 3.45 13.35
N ALA A 114 -2.91 2.42 12.54
CA ALA A 114 -4.18 2.06 11.92
C ALA A 114 -4.74 0.81 12.60
N LEU A 115 -6.02 0.84 12.99
CA LEU A 115 -6.70 -0.32 13.55
C LEU A 115 -7.36 -1.10 12.41
N LEU A 116 -6.82 -2.28 12.10
CA LEU A 116 -7.17 -3.09 10.95
C LEU A 116 -7.84 -4.37 11.43
N PHE A 117 -9.14 -4.32 11.71
CA PHE A 117 -9.86 -5.49 12.18
C PHE A 117 -10.00 -6.52 11.05
N GLY A 118 -9.68 -7.78 11.35
CA GLY A 118 -9.74 -8.88 10.39
C GLY A 118 -11.17 -9.23 9.99
N GLU A 119 -11.30 -9.88 8.84
CA GLU A 119 -12.57 -10.32 8.26
C GLU A 119 -13.08 -11.52 9.05
N ALA A 120 -14.01 -11.28 9.97
CA ALA A 120 -14.67 -12.33 10.72
C ALA A 120 -16.18 -12.08 10.65
N VAL A 121 -16.90 -13.05 10.09
CA VAL A 121 -18.37 -13.04 10.10
C VAL A 121 -18.81 -13.10 11.55
N ALA A 122 -19.27 -11.97 12.09
CA ALA A 122 -19.94 -11.96 13.37
C ALA A 122 -21.41 -12.30 13.21
N ASP A 123 -21.95 -13.00 14.21
CA ASP A 123 -23.39 -13.25 14.33
C ASP A 123 -24.20 -11.94 14.47
N ASP A 124 -23.55 -10.85 14.93
CA ASP A 124 -24.14 -9.51 15.09
C ASP A 124 -23.11 -8.41 14.67
N PRO A 125 -23.14 -7.97 13.40
CA PRO A 125 -22.21 -6.97 12.87
C PRO A 125 -22.31 -5.60 13.56
N GLU A 126 -23.50 -5.16 13.97
CA GLU A 126 -23.68 -3.88 14.65
C GLU A 126 -23.01 -3.89 16.03
N LYS A 127 -23.23 -4.97 16.80
CA LYS A 127 -22.59 -5.13 18.11
C LYS A 127 -21.07 -5.17 17.98
N GLN A 128 -20.55 -5.88 16.97
CA GLN A 128 -19.11 -5.92 16.70
C GLN A 128 -18.59 -4.53 16.33
N ALA A 129 -19.26 -3.79 15.43
CA ALA A 129 -18.88 -2.43 15.05
C ALA A 129 -18.84 -1.48 16.26
N ARG A 130 -19.83 -1.55 17.17
CA ARG A 130 -19.82 -0.77 18.43
C ARG A 130 -18.64 -1.14 19.33
N ALA A 131 -18.33 -2.43 19.44
CA ALA A 131 -17.20 -2.90 20.24
C ALA A 131 -15.86 -2.43 19.68
N GLN A 132 -15.67 -2.52 18.36
CA GLN A 132 -14.48 -2.00 17.68
C GLN A 132 -14.38 -0.48 17.80
N GLY A 133 -15.50 0.24 17.67
CA GLY A 133 -15.55 1.69 17.85
C GLY A 133 -15.25 2.13 19.28
N TYR A 134 -15.75 1.39 20.28
CA TYR A 134 -15.41 1.59 21.68
C TYR A 134 -13.92 1.40 21.95
N LEU A 135 -13.31 0.36 21.37
CA LEU A 135 -11.87 0.13 21.50
C LEU A 135 -11.05 1.30 20.92
N ALA A 136 -11.38 1.76 19.72
CA ALA A 136 -10.71 2.90 19.09
C ALA A 136 -10.86 4.19 19.92
N ARG A 137 -12.06 4.47 20.47
CA ARG A 137 -12.28 5.61 21.38
C ARG A 137 -11.43 5.54 22.63
N ASN A 138 -11.29 4.37 23.23
CA ASN A 138 -10.47 4.21 24.43
C ASN A 138 -8.99 4.46 24.14
N ILE A 139 -8.50 4.01 22.98
CA ILE A 139 -7.12 4.26 22.57
C ILE A 139 -6.93 5.76 22.34
N GLU A 140 -7.82 6.39 21.57
CA GLU A 140 -7.75 7.82 21.28
C GLU A 140 -7.86 8.68 22.56
N ALA A 141 -8.65 8.26 23.55
CA ALA A 141 -8.75 8.97 24.82
C ALA A 141 -7.44 8.94 25.63
N ARG A 142 -6.66 7.85 25.53
CA ARG A 142 -5.36 7.72 26.17
C ARG A 142 -4.22 8.33 25.34
N PHE A 143 -4.32 8.21 24.02
CA PHE A 143 -3.33 8.63 23.03
C PHE A 143 -3.98 9.51 21.95
N PRO A 144 -4.32 10.78 22.25
CA PRO A 144 -5.03 11.64 21.31
C PRO A 144 -4.27 11.86 20.00
N GLY A 145 -4.94 11.65 18.87
CA GLY A 145 -4.38 11.82 17.53
C GLY A 145 -3.44 10.69 17.08
N VAL A 146 -3.27 9.63 17.87
CA VAL A 146 -2.40 8.50 17.52
C VAL A 146 -3.11 7.53 16.59
N VAL A 147 -4.41 7.30 16.75
CA VAL A 147 -5.16 6.46 15.81
C VAL A 147 -5.47 7.28 14.55
N LYS A 148 -4.81 6.96 13.45
CA LYS A 148 -4.98 7.70 12.17
C LYS A 148 -6.14 7.16 11.35
N ALA A 149 -6.29 5.84 11.35
CA ALA A 149 -7.20 5.17 10.44
C ALA A 149 -7.80 3.91 11.06
N PHE A 150 -8.96 3.53 10.55
CA PHE A 150 -9.73 2.39 11.03
C PHE A 150 -10.31 1.62 9.85
N ARG A 151 -9.99 0.33 9.75
CA ARG A 151 -10.66 -0.62 8.86
C ARG A 151 -11.45 -1.60 9.71
N SER A 152 -12.75 -1.68 9.46
CA SER A 152 -13.60 -2.63 10.17
C SER A 152 -13.47 -4.05 9.64
N GLY A 153 -13.72 -4.99 10.53
CA GLY A 153 -13.87 -6.41 10.22
C GLY A 153 -15.32 -6.86 10.02
N CYS A 154 -16.28 -5.94 10.10
CA CYS A 154 -17.72 -6.24 10.18
C CYS A 154 -18.49 -6.05 8.86
N TRP A 155 -17.86 -5.55 7.80
CA TRP A 155 -18.49 -5.41 6.48
C TRP A 155 -17.45 -5.37 5.36
N HIS A 156 -17.87 -5.81 4.17
CA HIS A 156 -17.19 -5.51 2.92
C HIS A 156 -18.03 -4.61 2.02
N PRO A 157 -17.40 -3.69 1.28
CA PRO A 157 -18.08 -2.95 0.22
C PRO A 157 -18.64 -3.93 -0.82
N GLY A 158 -19.97 -3.93 -0.99
CA GLY A 158 -20.69 -4.85 -1.90
C GLY A 158 -21.48 -5.95 -1.20
N ASP A 159 -21.34 -6.12 0.12
CA ASP A 159 -22.18 -7.05 0.88
C ASP A 159 -23.63 -6.54 0.95
N GLU A 160 -24.59 -7.34 0.45
CA GLU A 160 -26.03 -7.16 0.67
C GLU A 160 -26.35 -7.37 2.17
N GLY A 161 -25.98 -6.40 3.00
CA GLY A 161 -26.02 -6.54 4.45
C GLY A 161 -25.11 -5.57 5.21
N ALA A 162 -24.20 -4.86 4.52
CA ALA A 162 -23.38 -3.80 5.11
C ALA A 162 -24.23 -2.72 5.82
N GLY A 163 -25.50 -2.58 5.43
CA GLY A 163 -26.54 -1.89 6.19
C GLY A 163 -26.13 -0.47 6.56
N THR A 164 -26.34 -0.13 7.83
CA THR A 164 -26.03 1.16 8.47
C THR A 164 -24.67 1.18 9.17
N ILE A 165 -23.80 0.18 8.93
CA ILE A 165 -22.57 0.02 9.71
C ILE A 165 -21.57 1.17 9.47
N PRO A 166 -21.33 1.64 8.23
CA PRO A 166 -20.49 2.81 8.01
C PRO A 166 -20.99 4.05 8.77
N GLU A 167 -22.30 4.31 8.77
CA GLU A 167 -22.94 5.43 9.49
C GLU A 167 -22.86 5.24 11.00
N LEU A 168 -23.04 4.01 11.48
CA LEU A 168 -22.87 3.67 12.89
C LEU A 168 -21.45 3.99 13.35
N LEU A 169 -20.43 3.57 12.60
CA LEU A 169 -19.06 3.93 12.94
C LEU A 169 -18.77 5.40 12.75
N ASP A 170 -19.45 6.08 11.82
CA ASP A 170 -19.41 7.53 11.69
C ASP A 170 -19.91 8.26 12.96
N ALA A 171 -20.87 7.67 13.65
CA ALA A 171 -21.32 8.15 14.95
C ALA A 171 -20.34 7.79 16.08
N GLU A 172 -19.81 6.57 16.06
CA GLU A 172 -19.07 5.97 17.18
C GLU A 172 -17.58 6.41 17.25
N LEU A 173 -16.83 6.45 16.14
CA LEU A 173 -15.40 6.80 16.25
C LEU A 173 -15.18 8.31 16.47
N PRO A 174 -14.06 8.69 17.11
CA PRO A 174 -13.57 10.06 17.12
C PRO A 174 -13.42 10.62 15.70
N ARG A 175 -13.67 11.94 15.53
CA ARG A 175 -13.62 12.61 14.22
C ARG A 175 -12.22 12.63 13.59
N SER A 176 -11.17 12.48 14.40
CA SER A 176 -9.77 12.42 13.98
C SER A 176 -9.41 11.12 13.25
N ILE A 177 -10.24 10.08 13.37
CA ILE A 177 -9.95 8.76 12.81
C ILE A 177 -10.62 8.64 11.44
N ALA A 178 -9.81 8.47 10.39
CA ALA A 178 -10.30 8.18 9.05
C ALA A 178 -10.87 6.76 8.94
N LEU A 179 -11.88 6.58 8.09
CA LEU A 179 -12.40 5.25 7.76
C LEU A 179 -11.70 4.73 6.51
N ILE A 180 -11.07 3.56 6.60
CA ILE A 180 -10.47 2.87 5.46
C ILE A 180 -11.55 2.15 4.68
N TRP A 181 -11.55 2.33 3.35
CA TRP A 181 -12.46 1.70 2.42
C TRP A 181 -11.70 0.91 1.36
N SER A 182 -11.85 -0.41 1.38
CA SER A 182 -11.16 -1.35 0.47
C SER A 182 -12.19 -2.15 -0.34
N GLY A 183 -12.60 -1.63 -1.51
CA GLY A 183 -13.51 -2.30 -2.44
C GLY A 183 -14.80 -1.53 -2.77
N GLY A 184 -15.65 -2.09 -3.65
CA GLY A 184 -16.97 -1.53 -3.99
C GLY A 184 -16.94 -0.27 -4.86
N PHE A 185 -15.74 0.16 -5.30
CA PHE A 185 -15.53 1.22 -6.27
C PHE A 185 -14.99 0.64 -7.60
N ASP A 186 -15.20 1.37 -8.68
CA ASP A 186 -14.68 0.99 -9.99
C ASP A 186 -13.15 1.04 -9.98
N ALA A 187 -12.50 -0.11 -10.15
CA ALA A 187 -11.04 -0.19 -10.17
C ALA A 187 -10.41 0.60 -11.34
N SER A 188 -11.20 1.08 -12.31
CA SER A 188 -10.73 1.97 -13.38
C SER A 188 -10.75 3.46 -13.02
N VAL A 189 -11.55 3.88 -12.03
CA VAL A 189 -11.65 5.28 -11.58
C VAL A 189 -11.91 5.35 -10.08
N VAL A 190 -10.97 5.91 -9.31
CA VAL A 190 -11.18 6.15 -7.87
C VAL A 190 -11.76 7.53 -7.68
N ARG A 191 -13.05 7.58 -7.39
CA ARG A 191 -13.79 8.80 -7.10
C ARG A 191 -14.74 8.56 -5.94
N ARG A 192 -15.28 9.62 -5.35
CA ARG A 192 -16.26 9.54 -4.27
C ARG A 192 -17.55 8.79 -4.63
N VAL A 193 -17.85 8.66 -5.93
CA VAL A 193 -19.00 7.88 -6.42
C VAL A 193 -18.84 6.40 -6.04
N GLY A 194 -19.64 5.91 -5.09
CA GLY A 194 -19.58 4.54 -4.57
C GLY A 194 -18.94 4.42 -3.19
N LEU A 195 -18.40 5.51 -2.64
CA LEU A 195 -17.97 5.58 -1.23
C LEU A 195 -19.15 5.95 -0.33
N PRO A 196 -19.13 5.57 0.96
CA PRO A 196 -20.19 5.97 1.89
C PRO A 196 -20.20 7.48 2.10
N GLU A 197 -21.39 8.06 2.21
CA GLU A 197 -21.57 9.46 2.57
C GLU A 197 -21.49 9.59 4.10
N LEU A 198 -20.29 9.88 4.61
CA LEU A 198 -20.05 10.11 6.03
C LEU A 198 -20.13 11.61 6.35
N GLU A 199 -20.78 11.96 7.45
CA GLU A 199 -20.98 13.36 7.84
C GLU A 199 -19.79 13.92 8.63
N ARG A 200 -19.05 13.04 9.34
CA ARG A 200 -18.13 13.49 10.39
C ARG A 200 -16.66 13.21 10.12
N ARG A 201 -16.31 12.47 9.06
CA ARG A 201 -14.92 12.04 8.83
C ARG A 201 -14.56 11.83 7.37
N ASP A 202 -13.25 11.73 7.20
CA ASP A 202 -12.59 11.39 5.97
C ASP A 202 -12.66 9.88 5.67
N VAL A 203 -12.76 9.57 4.38
CA VAL A 203 -12.62 8.21 3.85
C VAL A 203 -11.26 8.10 3.18
N TRP A 204 -10.50 7.10 3.60
CA TRP A 204 -9.24 6.72 2.97
C TRP A 204 -9.48 5.49 2.09
N VAL A 205 -9.29 5.65 0.78
CA VAL A 205 -9.41 4.53 -0.14
C VAL A 205 -8.14 3.69 -0.08
N TRP A 206 -8.29 2.40 0.18
CA TRP A 206 -7.22 1.43 0.05
C TRP A 206 -7.36 0.75 -1.31
N ASP A 207 -6.56 1.21 -2.27
CA ASP A 207 -6.59 0.81 -3.68
C ASP A 207 -5.70 -0.41 -3.93
N ARG A 208 -6.33 -1.52 -4.27
CA ARG A 208 -5.70 -2.81 -4.57
C ARG A 208 -5.48 -3.03 -6.07
N ALA A 209 -5.57 -1.99 -6.90
CA ALA A 209 -5.48 -2.12 -8.36
C ALA A 209 -4.15 -2.70 -8.88
N LEU A 210 -3.08 -2.63 -8.08
CA LEU A 210 -1.80 -3.26 -8.39
C LEU A 210 -1.66 -4.68 -7.82
N ASP A 211 -2.49 -5.09 -6.85
CA ASP A 211 -2.42 -6.42 -6.25
C ASP A 211 -2.84 -7.49 -7.28
N PRO A 212 -1.94 -8.42 -7.67
CA PRO A 212 -2.23 -9.45 -8.66
C PRO A 212 -3.42 -10.35 -8.27
N GLN A 213 -3.68 -10.57 -6.97
CA GLN A 213 -4.84 -11.36 -6.55
C GLN A 213 -6.15 -10.61 -6.76
N ALA A 214 -6.15 -9.29 -6.53
CA ALA A 214 -7.33 -8.45 -6.72
C ALA A 214 -7.54 -8.04 -8.19
N SER A 215 -6.47 -7.88 -8.97
CA SER A 215 -6.52 -7.45 -10.37
C SER A 215 -6.58 -8.60 -11.39
N GLY A 216 -6.48 -9.85 -10.93
CA GLY A 216 -6.32 -11.05 -11.76
C GLY A 216 -4.85 -11.46 -11.90
N ALA A 217 -4.57 -12.75 -11.75
CA ALA A 217 -3.24 -13.33 -11.49
C ALA A 217 -2.16 -13.11 -12.58
N ASP A 218 -2.53 -12.57 -13.75
CA ASP A 218 -1.67 -12.54 -14.94
C ASP A 218 -1.14 -11.15 -15.33
N ARG A 219 -1.29 -10.12 -14.49
CA ARG A 219 -0.98 -8.74 -14.90
C ARG A 219 -0.16 -7.96 -13.88
N LEU A 220 1.16 -8.15 -13.94
CA LEU A 220 2.07 -7.06 -13.57
C LEU A 220 1.72 -5.86 -14.46
N ARG A 221 1.44 -4.72 -13.83
CA ARG A 221 1.20 -3.47 -14.55
C ARG A 221 2.50 -2.70 -14.62
N PHE A 222 2.80 -2.18 -15.80
CA PHE A 222 3.95 -1.30 -16.06
C PHE A 222 3.48 0.06 -16.57
N GLU A 223 2.34 0.51 -16.05
CA GLU A 223 1.72 1.78 -16.37
C GLU A 223 1.23 2.42 -15.07
N PRO A 224 1.21 3.76 -15.00
CA PRO A 224 0.53 4.43 -13.92
C PRO A 224 -0.94 3.99 -13.88
N LEU A 225 -1.52 3.91 -12.69
CA LEU A 225 -2.95 3.68 -12.51
C LEU A 225 -3.77 4.84 -13.09
N ASP A 226 -4.45 4.59 -14.20
CA ASP A 226 -5.42 5.51 -14.78
C ASP A 226 -6.56 5.83 -13.79
N GLY A 227 -7.14 7.02 -13.91
CA GLY A 227 -8.28 7.47 -13.08
C GLY A 227 -7.93 7.77 -11.61
N ARG A 228 -6.65 8.06 -11.32
CA ARG A 228 -6.13 8.52 -10.01
C ARG A 228 -5.40 9.85 -10.17
N CYS A 229 -5.84 10.72 -11.08
CA CYS A 229 -5.24 12.04 -11.17
C CYS A 229 -5.71 12.93 -10.02
N SER A 230 -5.04 14.06 -9.79
CA SER A 230 -5.40 14.98 -8.71
C SER A 230 -6.89 15.39 -8.69
N GLU A 231 -7.54 15.47 -9.85
CA GLU A 231 -8.96 15.78 -9.97
C GLU A 231 -9.86 14.63 -9.50
N ASP A 232 -9.50 13.38 -9.82
CA ASP A 232 -10.25 12.19 -9.38
C ASP A 232 -10.19 12.01 -7.86
N LEU A 233 -9.06 12.38 -7.26
CA LEU A 233 -8.79 12.23 -5.83
C LEU A 233 -9.26 13.43 -4.98
N ALA A 234 -9.66 14.54 -5.61
CA ALA A 234 -9.92 15.81 -4.93
C ALA A 234 -10.99 15.74 -3.83
N ASP A 235 -11.95 14.81 -3.97
CA ASP A 235 -13.07 14.62 -3.04
C ASP A 235 -12.81 13.56 -1.95
N LEU A 236 -11.60 12.97 -1.93
CA LEU A 236 -11.21 11.95 -0.97
C LEU A 236 -10.52 12.57 0.25
N GLY A 237 -10.62 11.87 1.38
CA GLY A 237 -9.79 12.18 2.54
C GLY A 237 -8.38 11.60 2.41
N GLY A 238 -8.25 10.49 1.69
CA GLY A 238 -6.97 9.88 1.37
C GLY A 238 -7.07 8.77 0.33
N TRP A 239 -5.95 8.48 -0.31
CA TRP A 239 -5.77 7.38 -1.25
C TRP A 239 -4.47 6.65 -0.94
N LEU A 240 -4.58 5.35 -0.69
CA LEU A 240 -3.49 4.47 -0.30
C LEU A 240 -3.36 3.37 -1.35
N ILE A 241 -2.24 3.30 -2.05
CA ILE A 241 -1.97 2.22 -3.01
C ILE A 241 -1.35 1.03 -2.29
N GLU A 242 -1.95 -0.15 -2.43
CA GLU A 242 -1.33 -1.39 -1.93
C GLU A 242 -0.19 -1.79 -2.87
N LEU A 243 1.01 -1.96 -2.31
CA LEU A 243 2.14 -2.47 -3.07
C LEU A 243 1.90 -3.91 -3.46
N PRO A 244 2.10 -4.27 -4.74
CA PRO A 244 2.27 -5.66 -5.09
C PRO A 244 3.69 -6.12 -4.78
N TYR A 245 3.87 -7.44 -4.73
CA TYR A 245 5.17 -8.07 -4.65
C TYR A 245 5.51 -8.72 -6.01
N PRO A 246 6.78 -8.71 -6.44
CA PRO A 246 7.93 -8.04 -5.81
C PRO A 246 7.94 -6.53 -6.07
N LEU A 247 8.54 -5.77 -5.13
CA LEU A 247 8.58 -4.31 -5.18
C LEU A 247 9.27 -3.82 -6.46
N ASP A 248 10.38 -4.43 -6.85
CA ASP A 248 11.17 -4.04 -8.00
C ASP A 248 10.38 -4.01 -9.32
N LEU A 249 9.41 -4.90 -9.51
CA LEU A 249 8.53 -4.89 -10.69
C LEU A 249 7.38 -3.88 -10.56
N ALA A 250 6.98 -3.56 -9.34
CA ALA A 250 5.91 -2.62 -9.04
C ALA A 250 6.33 -1.15 -9.09
N LEU A 251 7.61 -0.89 -8.80
CA LEU A 251 8.17 0.44 -8.60
C LEU A 251 7.79 1.46 -9.69
N PRO A 252 7.80 1.15 -10.99
CA PRO A 252 7.44 2.11 -12.02
C PRO A 252 5.99 2.56 -11.84
N SER A 253 5.07 1.60 -11.78
CA SER A 253 3.63 1.89 -11.70
C SER A 253 3.31 2.69 -10.45
N VAL A 254 3.92 2.34 -9.31
CA VAL A 254 3.81 3.11 -8.06
C VAL A 254 4.33 4.54 -8.24
N ALA A 255 5.54 4.71 -8.79
CA ALA A 255 6.15 6.02 -8.99
C ALA A 255 5.34 6.92 -9.93
N GLY A 256 4.92 6.37 -11.07
CA GLY A 256 4.09 7.09 -12.04
C GLY A 256 2.71 7.45 -11.48
N SER A 257 2.10 6.53 -10.71
CA SER A 257 0.84 6.76 -10.04
C SER A 257 0.88 7.88 -8.99
N GLY A 258 1.93 7.93 -8.17
CA GLY A 258 2.10 9.02 -7.20
C GLY A 258 2.20 10.38 -7.89
N VAL A 259 3.03 10.47 -8.93
CA VAL A 259 3.20 11.70 -9.70
C VAL A 259 1.90 12.14 -10.38
N LEU A 260 1.13 11.20 -10.94
CA LEU A 260 -0.21 11.50 -11.47
C LEU A 260 -1.17 12.03 -10.40
N ALA A 261 -1.15 11.45 -9.20
CA ALA A 261 -1.98 11.88 -8.09
C ALA A 261 -1.66 13.33 -7.66
N THR A 262 -0.43 13.80 -7.87
CA THR A 262 -0.05 15.21 -7.63
C THR A 262 -0.42 16.18 -8.76
N GLY A 263 -0.93 15.67 -9.90
CA GLY A 263 -1.38 16.50 -11.02
C GLY A 263 -0.32 16.82 -12.08
N ASP A 264 0.79 16.07 -12.13
CA ASP A 264 1.81 16.22 -13.18
C ASP A 264 1.91 14.99 -14.10
N PRO A 265 0.94 14.78 -15.02
CA PRO A 265 0.95 13.63 -15.92
C PRO A 265 2.13 13.62 -16.89
N SER A 266 2.75 14.78 -17.13
CA SER A 266 3.86 14.90 -18.07
C SER A 266 5.16 14.28 -17.55
N SER A 267 5.29 14.13 -16.23
CA SER A 267 6.48 13.55 -15.60
C SER A 267 6.29 12.12 -15.10
N ALA A 268 5.10 11.54 -15.23
CA ALA A 268 4.81 10.17 -14.77
C ALA A 268 5.73 9.12 -15.43
N ASP A 269 5.87 9.15 -16.75
CA ASP A 269 6.77 8.24 -17.48
C ASP A 269 8.24 8.45 -17.07
N GLN A 270 8.64 9.69 -16.80
CA GLN A 270 10.00 9.97 -16.31
C GLN A 270 10.20 9.45 -14.88
N ALA A 271 9.20 9.57 -14.01
CA ALA A 271 9.23 9.05 -12.65
C ALA A 271 9.35 7.53 -12.63
N MET A 272 8.64 6.84 -13.53
CA MET A 272 8.74 5.39 -13.74
C MET A 272 10.17 4.96 -14.06
N VAL A 273 10.79 5.57 -15.09
CA VAL A 273 12.17 5.27 -15.48
C VAL A 273 13.14 5.59 -14.35
N LYS A 274 12.98 6.75 -13.68
CA LYS A 274 13.85 7.15 -12.57
C LYS A 274 13.76 6.19 -11.39
N ALA A 275 12.56 5.72 -11.05
CA ALA A 275 12.34 4.76 -9.97
C ALA A 275 13.12 3.46 -10.21
N TRP A 276 13.06 2.93 -11.43
CA TRP A 276 13.88 1.78 -11.82
C TRP A 276 15.36 2.09 -11.91
N SER A 277 15.75 3.24 -12.46
CA SER A 277 17.16 3.58 -12.60
C SER A 277 17.87 3.68 -11.25
N ARG A 278 17.18 4.16 -10.21
CA ARG A 278 17.75 4.21 -8.87
C ARG A 278 17.84 2.82 -8.23
N TRP A 279 16.86 1.96 -8.49
CA TRP A 279 16.86 0.57 -8.01
C TRP A 279 17.91 -0.30 -8.73
N PHE A 280 18.01 -0.13 -10.04
CA PHE A 280 18.93 -0.80 -10.96
C PHE A 280 19.97 0.19 -11.51
N HIS A 281 20.72 0.83 -10.60
CA HIS A 281 21.66 1.94 -10.85
C HIS A 281 22.74 1.72 -11.91
N ASP A 282 22.95 0.50 -12.36
CA ASP A 282 23.93 0.08 -13.36
C ASP A 282 23.32 -0.35 -14.71
N VAL A 283 21.98 -0.35 -14.86
CA VAL A 283 21.31 -0.69 -16.13
C VAL A 283 21.19 0.53 -17.06
N GLY A 284 21.18 1.75 -16.50
CA GLY A 284 21.03 3.00 -17.24
C GLY A 284 19.57 3.32 -17.61
N GLU A 285 19.22 4.61 -17.58
CA GLU A 285 17.84 5.09 -17.85
C GLU A 285 17.35 4.72 -19.25
N ASP A 286 18.22 4.80 -20.27
CA ASP A 286 17.84 4.50 -21.67
C ASP A 286 17.37 3.05 -21.85
N ALA A 287 18.09 2.08 -21.27
CA ALA A 287 17.73 0.67 -21.37
C ALA A 287 16.42 0.34 -20.63
N LEU A 288 16.21 0.98 -19.48
CA LEU A 288 14.98 0.85 -18.69
C LEU A 288 13.78 1.50 -19.39
N GLY A 289 13.99 2.65 -20.04
CA GLY A 289 12.98 3.30 -20.88
C GLY A 289 12.56 2.41 -22.05
N MET A 290 13.52 1.81 -22.76
CA MET A 290 13.22 0.84 -23.83
C MET A 290 12.44 -0.36 -23.30
N LEU A 291 12.82 -0.91 -22.14
CA LEU A 291 12.08 -2.02 -21.53
C LEU A 291 10.64 -1.63 -21.18
N LEU A 292 10.42 -0.45 -20.59
CA LEU A 292 9.07 0.05 -20.30
C LEU A 292 8.24 0.19 -21.56
N ASP A 293 8.79 0.75 -22.64
CA ASP A 293 8.06 0.89 -23.90
C ASP A 293 7.66 -0.47 -24.49
N VAL A 294 8.52 -1.49 -24.38
CA VAL A 294 8.18 -2.86 -24.79
C VAL A 294 7.10 -3.47 -23.91
N LEU A 295 7.23 -3.38 -22.58
CA LEU A 295 6.25 -3.93 -21.62
C LEU A 295 4.87 -3.28 -21.76
N ARG A 296 4.81 -2.04 -22.25
CA ARG A 296 3.58 -1.29 -22.50
C ARG A 296 3.04 -1.47 -23.93
N GLY A 297 3.71 -2.29 -24.76
CA GLY A 297 3.33 -2.52 -26.15
C GLY A 297 3.49 -1.29 -27.06
N ARG A 298 4.28 -0.29 -26.65
CA ARG A 298 4.62 0.90 -27.45
C ARG A 298 5.76 0.63 -28.42
N ALA A 299 6.54 -0.42 -28.19
CA ALA A 299 7.64 -0.89 -29.02
C ALA A 299 7.68 -2.42 -29.06
N GLY A 300 8.27 -3.00 -30.11
CA GLY A 300 8.54 -4.44 -30.17
C GLY A 300 9.85 -4.82 -29.47
N ALA A 301 9.98 -6.08 -29.04
CA ALA A 301 11.16 -6.60 -28.32
C ALA A 301 12.47 -6.49 -29.14
N GLU A 302 12.37 -6.38 -30.46
CA GLU A 302 13.48 -6.10 -31.38
C GLU A 302 14.14 -4.74 -31.16
N THR A 303 13.46 -3.80 -30.48
CA THR A 303 14.01 -2.48 -30.15
C THR A 303 15.00 -2.51 -28.99
N LEU A 304 14.97 -3.56 -28.15
CA LEU A 304 15.95 -3.76 -27.09
C LEU A 304 17.31 -4.10 -27.69
N THR A 305 18.27 -3.17 -27.58
CA THR A 305 19.65 -3.40 -28.03
C THR A 305 20.30 -4.56 -27.28
N GLU A 306 21.28 -5.23 -27.88
CA GLU A 306 22.01 -6.32 -27.22
C GLU A 306 22.65 -5.86 -25.89
N HIS A 307 23.15 -4.63 -25.85
CA HIS A 307 23.70 -4.05 -24.62
C HIS A 307 22.63 -3.89 -23.53
N ALA A 308 21.44 -3.39 -23.89
CA ALA A 308 20.31 -3.29 -22.97
C ALA A 308 19.87 -4.67 -22.48
N ARG A 309 19.77 -5.68 -23.35
CA ARG A 309 19.41 -7.06 -22.98
C ARG A 309 20.38 -7.65 -21.97
N ILE A 310 21.70 -7.48 -22.19
CA ILE A 310 22.73 -7.94 -21.27
C ILE A 310 22.60 -7.24 -19.91
N ALA A 311 22.45 -5.90 -19.90
CA ALA A 311 22.30 -5.13 -18.69
C ALA A 311 21.06 -5.55 -17.89
N LEU A 312 19.91 -5.70 -18.55
CA LEU A 312 18.65 -6.09 -17.92
C LEU A 312 18.69 -7.54 -17.39
N ARG A 313 19.24 -8.49 -18.16
CA ARG A 313 19.42 -9.90 -17.73
C ARG A 313 20.37 -10.07 -16.55
N SER A 314 21.24 -9.10 -16.31
CA SER A 314 22.12 -9.09 -15.13
C SER A 314 21.33 -8.92 -13.82
N LYS A 315 20.07 -8.44 -13.90
CA LYS A 315 19.19 -8.19 -12.75
C LYS A 315 18.26 -9.35 -12.49
N PRO A 316 18.36 -10.03 -11.33
CA PRO A 316 17.48 -11.15 -10.99
C PRO A 316 16.00 -10.83 -11.19
N GLY A 317 15.55 -9.66 -10.73
CA GLY A 317 14.16 -9.19 -10.86
C GLY A 317 13.68 -8.97 -12.29
N LEU A 318 14.56 -8.57 -13.21
CA LEU A 318 14.19 -8.27 -14.60
C LEU A 318 14.48 -9.42 -15.57
N ARG A 319 15.29 -10.41 -15.16
CA ARG A 319 15.78 -11.46 -16.06
C ARG A 319 14.64 -12.25 -16.70
N SER A 320 13.70 -12.75 -15.90
CA SER A 320 12.58 -13.55 -16.41
C SER A 320 11.72 -12.75 -17.39
N LEU A 321 11.43 -11.47 -17.07
CA LEU A 321 10.70 -10.58 -17.95
C LEU A 321 11.38 -10.43 -19.31
N VAL A 322 12.70 -10.21 -19.33
CA VAL A 322 13.45 -10.06 -20.59
C VAL A 322 13.48 -11.37 -21.37
N ASP A 323 13.65 -12.50 -20.69
CA ASP A 323 13.69 -13.81 -21.34
C ASP A 323 12.34 -14.15 -21.97
N ASP A 324 11.23 -13.91 -21.27
CA ASP A 324 9.87 -14.13 -21.79
C ASP A 324 9.54 -13.21 -22.99
N LEU A 325 10.10 -12.00 -23.04
CA LEU A 325 9.91 -11.05 -24.14
C LEU A 325 10.73 -11.40 -25.39
N VAL A 326 11.95 -11.87 -25.21
CA VAL A 326 12.89 -12.14 -26.33
C VAL A 326 12.71 -13.54 -26.89
N ASP A 327 12.44 -14.51 -26.02
CA ASP A 327 12.32 -15.93 -26.34
C ASP A 327 11.01 -16.48 -25.74
N PRO A 328 9.83 -16.05 -26.24
CA PRO A 328 8.56 -16.43 -25.63
C PRO A 328 8.40 -17.96 -25.63
N PRO A 329 7.91 -18.55 -24.52
CA PRO A 329 7.74 -19.99 -24.45
C PRO A 329 6.82 -20.49 -25.58
N PRO A 330 7.03 -21.72 -26.10
CA PRO A 330 6.27 -22.25 -27.24
C PRO A 330 4.75 -22.27 -27.06
N SER A 331 4.26 -22.14 -25.82
CA SER A 331 2.85 -22.05 -25.47
C SER A 331 2.25 -20.65 -25.65
N LEU A 332 3.07 -19.62 -25.89
CA LEU A 332 2.67 -18.22 -26.05
C LEU A 332 2.94 -17.65 -27.46
N ALA A 333 3.55 -18.43 -28.35
CA ALA A 333 3.82 -18.08 -29.75
C ALA A 333 2.72 -18.61 -30.69
#